data_AF-A0A838TZ08-F1
#
_entry.id   AF-A0A838TZ08-F1
#
_cell.length_a   1.000
_cell.length_b   1.000
_cell.length_c   1.000
_cell.angle_alpha   90.00
_cell.angle_beta   90.00
_cell.angle_gamma   90.00
#
_symmetry.space_group_name_H-M   'P 1'
#
loop_
_entity.id
_entity.type
_entity.pdbx_description
1 polymer ?
#
loop_
_entity_poly.entity_id
_entity_poly.type
_entity_poly.pdbx_seq_one_letter_code
_entity_poly.pdbx_strand_id
1 'polypeptide(L)'
;MLQRHIPVLVLTGGPCGGKTTVLSFLQQKLTDLGFYVITVSEAATEFILSGLKPGVLKIPVFQRQILKYIIEKENRWKTAAELMLIEKIVIICDRGVADAAAYTSPHEFDMMLGNLGYNIVELRDKRYDAVIFLRSVAVDAPDVYTCLNNNARRESVEEACTLDARTLEAWTGHPHLRVIDNSTGIEEKCARVLQSACRVLGIPAPLEIERKYLVSQCDLNLLPRPVQQVNIVQYYLQSEKEGDVERIRARGQSGGHTYYHTIKQFVRPGVRNEVERQITRDEYFTFLKRADPSFGKIDKTRYCFVWENQYFELDSFRNPPGLTLLELELTEEHDKFTLPDFLQGYLTDVTDDPQFSNYEIARRIAS
;
A
#
# COMPACT_ATOMS: atom_id res chain seq x y z
N MET A 1 -14.63 -20.41 -23.17
CA MET A 1 -14.58 -19.56 -21.96
C MET A 1 -13.56 -18.48 -22.26
N LEU A 2 -13.95 -17.20 -22.24
CA LEU A 2 -12.99 -16.09 -22.31
C LEU A 2 -12.07 -16.21 -21.10
N GLN A 3 -10.76 -16.29 -21.32
CA GLN A 3 -9.78 -16.26 -20.23
C GLN A 3 -9.94 -14.94 -19.49
N ARG A 4 -10.26 -15.06 -18.20
CA ARG A 4 -10.35 -13.92 -17.29
C ARG A 4 -8.96 -13.31 -17.14
N HIS A 5 -8.78 -12.06 -17.54
CA HIS A 5 -7.52 -11.34 -17.34
C HIS A 5 -7.37 -10.94 -15.88
N ILE A 6 -6.20 -11.20 -15.29
CA ILE A 6 -5.87 -10.83 -13.91
C ILE A 6 -4.71 -9.84 -13.98
N PRO A 7 -4.93 -8.56 -13.64
CA PRO A 7 -3.89 -7.55 -13.69
C PRO A 7 -2.71 -7.90 -12.78
N VAL A 8 -1.50 -7.78 -13.32
CA VAL A 8 -0.24 -7.97 -12.60
C VAL A 8 0.54 -6.67 -12.60
N LEU A 9 0.72 -6.07 -11.43
CA LEU A 9 1.51 -4.86 -11.24
C LEU A 9 2.85 -5.25 -10.61
N VAL A 10 3.96 -4.72 -11.10
CA VAL A 10 5.25 -4.84 -10.40
C VAL A 10 5.63 -3.52 -9.76
N LEU A 11 5.96 -3.58 -8.47
CA LEU A 11 6.56 -2.49 -7.71
C LEU A 11 8.07 -2.76 -7.61
N THR A 12 8.87 -1.95 -8.29
CA THR A 12 10.33 -2.14 -8.42
C THR A 12 11.07 -0.85 -8.06
N GLY A 13 12.40 -0.88 -8.05
CA GLY A 13 13.24 0.32 -7.85
C GLY A 13 14.54 0.03 -7.10
N GLY A 14 15.38 1.06 -6.97
CA GLY A 14 16.61 0.99 -6.18
C GLY A 14 16.38 0.81 -4.67
N PRO A 15 17.45 0.54 -3.90
CA PRO A 15 17.38 0.48 -2.43
C PRO A 15 16.87 1.82 -1.86
N CYS A 16 16.26 1.81 -0.67
CA CYS A 16 15.66 3.00 -0.04
C CYS A 16 14.50 3.68 -0.79
N GLY A 17 13.95 3.15 -1.89
CA GLY A 17 12.86 3.81 -2.62
C GLY A 17 11.50 3.88 -1.90
N GLY A 18 11.36 3.35 -0.68
CA GLY A 18 10.09 3.33 0.07
C GLY A 18 9.15 2.17 -0.28
N LYS A 19 9.65 1.13 -0.98
CA LYS A 19 8.85 -0.01 -1.48
C LYS A 19 7.96 -0.65 -0.42
N THR A 20 8.48 -0.99 0.77
CA THR A 20 7.68 -1.64 1.82
C THR A 20 6.50 -0.81 2.29
N THR A 21 6.70 0.50 2.47
CA THR A 21 5.64 1.45 2.86
C THR A 21 4.61 1.59 1.73
N VAL A 22 5.08 1.81 0.51
CA VAL A 22 4.23 1.98 -0.68
C VAL A 22 3.42 0.71 -0.97
N LEU A 23 4.03 -0.47 -0.84
CA LEU A 23 3.37 -1.77 -1.07
C LEU A 23 2.24 -1.98 -0.07
N SER A 24 2.49 -1.71 1.21
CA SER A 24 1.47 -1.81 2.27
C SER A 24 0.30 -0.85 2.01
N PHE A 25 0.60 0.40 1.68
CA PHE A 25 -0.39 1.41 1.32
C PHE A 25 -1.24 0.99 0.10
N LEU A 26 -0.57 0.57 -0.98
CA LEU A 26 -1.24 0.19 -2.22
C LEU A 26 -2.14 -1.03 -2.02
N GLN A 27 -1.68 -2.03 -1.26
CA GLN A 27 -2.47 -3.20 -0.92
C GLN A 27 -3.74 -2.80 -0.16
N GLN A 28 -3.63 -1.93 0.84
CA GLN A 28 -4.77 -1.46 1.61
C GLN A 28 -5.75 -0.70 0.72
N LYS A 29 -5.30 0.31 -0.02
CA LYS A 29 -6.18 1.15 -0.84
C LYS A 29 -6.89 0.36 -1.94
N LEU A 30 -6.20 -0.57 -2.60
CA LEU A 30 -6.85 -1.45 -3.59
C LEU A 30 -7.86 -2.40 -2.93
N THR A 31 -7.59 -2.86 -1.70
CA THR A 31 -8.56 -3.65 -0.92
C THR A 31 -9.80 -2.83 -0.57
N ASP A 32 -9.62 -1.59 -0.12
CA ASP A 32 -10.72 -0.65 0.15
C ASP A 32 -11.52 -0.36 -1.14
N LEU A 33 -10.88 -0.32 -2.31
CA LEU A 33 -11.52 -0.23 -3.64
C LEU A 33 -12.18 -1.55 -4.12
N GLY A 34 -12.21 -2.58 -3.27
CA GLY A 34 -12.88 -3.86 -3.52
C GLY A 34 -12.09 -4.89 -4.31
N PHE A 35 -10.78 -4.71 -4.47
CA PHE A 35 -9.91 -5.74 -5.04
C PHE A 35 -9.48 -6.75 -3.99
N TYR A 36 -9.45 -8.01 -4.37
CA TYR A 36 -8.66 -9.01 -3.65
C TYR A 36 -7.21 -8.91 -4.12
N VAL A 37 -6.34 -8.44 -3.23
CA VAL A 37 -4.93 -8.18 -3.54
C VAL A 37 -4.07 -9.39 -3.16
N ILE A 38 -3.32 -9.92 -4.13
CA ILE A 38 -2.32 -10.95 -3.91
C ILE A 38 -0.94 -10.30 -4.01
N THR A 39 -0.20 -10.30 -2.91
CA THR A 39 1.17 -9.75 -2.86
C THR A 39 2.19 -10.87 -3.02
N VAL A 40 3.05 -10.78 -4.03
CA VAL A 40 4.15 -11.71 -4.28
C VAL A 40 5.43 -11.09 -3.74
N SER A 41 5.95 -11.63 -2.63
CA SER A 41 7.17 -11.13 -1.97
C SER A 41 8.43 -11.28 -2.82
N GLU A 42 9.45 -10.48 -2.51
CA GLU A 42 10.74 -10.49 -3.19
C GLU A 42 11.48 -11.84 -3.03
N ALA A 43 11.77 -12.48 -4.17
CA ALA A 43 12.48 -13.76 -4.24
C ALA A 43 13.89 -13.72 -3.60
N ALA A 44 14.64 -12.63 -3.82
CA ALA A 44 15.99 -12.49 -3.28
C ALA A 44 15.98 -12.49 -1.74
N THR A 45 15.05 -11.76 -1.13
CA THR A 45 14.90 -11.72 0.33
C THR A 45 14.56 -13.10 0.91
N GLU A 46 13.68 -13.87 0.26
CA GLU A 46 13.38 -15.25 0.69
C GLU A 46 14.62 -16.16 0.67
N PHE A 47 15.43 -16.08 -0.38
CA PHE A 47 16.65 -16.87 -0.50
C PHE A 47 17.67 -16.51 0.59
N ILE A 48 17.85 -15.21 0.85
CA ILE A 48 18.78 -14.71 1.85
C ILE A 48 18.36 -15.14 3.27
N LEU A 49 17.06 -15.00 3.60
CA LEU A 49 16.51 -15.43 4.89
C LEU A 49 16.56 -16.95 5.05
N SER A 50 16.46 -17.71 3.96
CA SER A 50 16.61 -19.17 3.95
C SER A 50 18.06 -19.65 4.01
N GLY A 51 19.03 -18.73 4.06
CA GLY A 51 20.45 -19.03 4.26
C GLY A 51 21.32 -18.95 3.00
N LEU A 52 20.75 -18.78 1.81
CA LEU A 52 21.52 -18.56 0.58
C LEU A 52 21.88 -17.09 0.43
N LYS A 53 22.90 -16.66 1.17
CA LYS A 53 23.37 -15.27 1.20
C LYS A 53 24.10 -14.88 -0.10
N PRO A 54 24.12 -13.58 -0.47
CA PRO A 54 24.90 -13.11 -1.60
C PRO A 54 26.39 -13.41 -1.38
N GLY A 55 27.08 -13.92 -2.42
CA GLY A 55 28.49 -14.31 -2.36
C GLY A 55 28.74 -15.81 -2.15
N VAL A 56 27.74 -16.59 -1.71
CA VAL A 56 27.85 -18.06 -1.64
C VAL A 56 27.94 -18.68 -3.04
N LEU A 57 27.24 -18.08 -4.00
CA LEU A 57 27.28 -18.43 -5.41
C LEU A 57 27.84 -17.27 -6.23
N LYS A 58 28.43 -17.58 -7.39
CA LYS A 58 28.75 -16.57 -8.40
C LYS A 58 27.48 -15.83 -8.80
N ILE A 59 27.58 -14.51 -8.97
CA ILE A 59 26.42 -13.62 -9.22
C ILE A 59 25.52 -14.13 -10.36
N PRO A 60 26.02 -14.54 -11.55
CA PRO A 60 25.16 -15.01 -12.63
C PRO A 60 24.42 -16.31 -12.29
N VAL A 61 25.00 -17.18 -11.46
CA VAL A 61 24.36 -18.43 -11.01
C VAL A 61 23.27 -18.12 -10.00
N PHE A 62 23.55 -17.22 -9.06
CA PHE A 62 22.58 -16.76 -8.06
C PHE A 62 21.37 -16.10 -8.72
N GLN A 63 21.61 -15.15 -9.64
CA GLN A 63 20.56 -14.45 -10.37
C GLN A 63 19.71 -15.39 -11.23
N ARG A 64 20.31 -16.44 -11.80
CA ARG A 64 19.55 -17.48 -12.52
C ARG A 64 18.58 -18.25 -11.62
N GLN A 65 18.97 -18.56 -10.38
CA GLN A 65 18.05 -19.23 -9.44
C GLN A 65 16.92 -18.30 -9.02
N ILE A 66 17.23 -17.03 -8.75
CA ILE A 66 16.22 -16.02 -8.45
C ILE A 66 15.23 -15.88 -9.61
N LEU A 67 15.72 -15.72 -10.84
CA LEU A 67 14.86 -15.54 -12.01
C LEU A 67 13.93 -16.75 -12.23
N LYS A 68 14.45 -17.98 -12.14
CA LYS A 68 13.62 -19.19 -12.22
C LYS A 68 12.52 -19.19 -11.15
N TYR A 69 12.90 -18.88 -9.92
CA TYR A 69 11.97 -18.87 -8.80
C TYR A 69 10.90 -17.77 -8.94
N ILE A 70 11.25 -16.58 -9.41
CA ILE A 70 10.28 -15.51 -9.71
C ILE A 70 9.24 -16.01 -10.72
N ILE A 71 9.70 -16.59 -11.84
CA ILE A 71 8.81 -17.09 -12.90
C ILE A 71 7.87 -18.17 -12.35
N GLU A 72 8.39 -19.16 -11.63
CA GLU A 72 7.59 -20.24 -11.03
C GLU A 72 6.58 -19.72 -10.00
N LYS A 73 7.02 -18.80 -9.14
CA LYS A 73 6.22 -18.22 -8.07
C LYS A 73 5.07 -17.38 -8.63
N GLU A 74 5.37 -16.47 -9.56
CA GLU A 74 4.37 -15.64 -10.21
C GLU A 74 3.36 -16.48 -11.00
N ASN A 75 3.82 -17.50 -11.74
CA ASN A 75 2.92 -18.40 -12.47
C ASN A 75 1.97 -19.12 -11.50
N ARG A 76 2.48 -19.59 -10.34
CA ARG A 76 1.67 -20.27 -9.33
C ARG A 76 0.60 -19.35 -8.74
N TRP A 77 0.93 -18.09 -8.43
CA TRP A 77 -0.03 -17.12 -7.93
C TRP A 77 -1.06 -16.73 -9.00
N LYS A 78 -0.65 -16.60 -10.26
CA LYS A 78 -1.57 -16.35 -11.38
C LYS A 78 -2.56 -17.48 -11.56
N THR A 79 -2.10 -18.74 -11.59
CA THR A 79 -2.99 -19.91 -11.65
C THR A 79 -3.92 -19.97 -10.44
N ALA A 80 -3.43 -19.70 -9.23
CA ALA A 80 -4.28 -19.66 -8.04
C ALA A 80 -5.37 -18.59 -8.16
N ALA A 81 -5.02 -17.39 -8.64
CA ALA A 81 -5.94 -16.28 -8.85
C ALA A 81 -7.00 -16.59 -9.92
N GLU A 82 -6.64 -17.29 -11.00
CA GLU A 82 -7.57 -17.72 -12.06
C GLU A 82 -8.63 -18.70 -11.55
N LEU A 83 -8.29 -19.49 -10.52
CA LEU A 83 -9.19 -20.46 -9.89
C LEU A 83 -10.11 -19.84 -8.82
N MET A 84 -9.88 -18.59 -8.41
CA MET A 84 -10.68 -17.93 -7.39
C MET A 84 -12.04 -17.49 -7.93
N LEU A 85 -13.09 -17.68 -7.12
CA LEU A 85 -14.47 -17.25 -7.41
C LEU A 85 -14.71 -15.74 -7.16
N ILE A 86 -13.67 -14.98 -6.82
CA ILE A 86 -13.74 -13.53 -6.58
C ILE A 86 -13.56 -12.82 -7.92
N GLU A 87 -14.36 -11.81 -8.28
CA GLU A 87 -14.29 -11.15 -9.60
C GLU A 87 -13.18 -10.10 -9.75
N LYS A 88 -12.93 -9.29 -8.71
CA LYS A 88 -11.90 -8.25 -8.72
C LYS A 88 -10.64 -8.76 -8.02
N ILE A 89 -9.60 -9.11 -8.78
CA ILE A 89 -8.32 -9.59 -8.26
C ILE A 89 -7.20 -8.78 -8.91
N VAL A 90 -6.16 -8.47 -8.14
CA VAL A 90 -4.92 -7.87 -8.64
C VAL A 90 -3.73 -8.56 -7.99
N ILE A 91 -2.69 -8.82 -8.77
CA ILE A 91 -1.41 -9.35 -8.27
C ILE A 91 -0.41 -8.20 -8.22
N ILE A 92 0.27 -8.03 -7.09
CA ILE A 92 1.34 -7.04 -6.91
C ILE A 92 2.64 -7.78 -6.60
N CYS A 93 3.63 -7.66 -7.48
CA CYS A 93 4.96 -8.24 -7.30
C CYS A 93 5.91 -7.23 -6.66
N ASP A 94 6.56 -7.60 -5.55
CA ASP A 94 7.70 -6.88 -4.99
C ASP A 94 8.97 -7.31 -5.73
N ARG A 95 9.37 -6.49 -6.70
CA ARG A 95 10.32 -6.80 -7.79
C ARG A 95 9.83 -7.85 -8.78
N GLY A 96 10.38 -7.82 -9.98
CA GLY A 96 10.03 -8.73 -11.06
C GLY A 96 11.23 -9.30 -11.80
N VAL A 97 10.98 -10.03 -12.87
CA VAL A 97 12.01 -10.74 -13.66
C VAL A 97 13.11 -9.84 -14.22
N ALA A 98 12.81 -8.58 -14.54
CA ALA A 98 13.81 -7.66 -15.11
C ALA A 98 14.74 -7.06 -14.04
N ASP A 99 14.39 -7.11 -12.74
CA ASP A 99 15.28 -6.68 -11.66
C ASP A 99 16.61 -7.46 -11.64
N ALA A 100 16.60 -8.73 -12.06
CA ALA A 100 17.80 -9.56 -12.12
C ALA A 100 18.88 -8.98 -13.07
N ALA A 101 18.47 -8.25 -14.11
CA ALA A 101 19.38 -7.63 -15.06
C ALA A 101 20.25 -6.55 -14.41
N ALA A 102 19.78 -5.90 -13.34
CA ALA A 102 20.52 -4.85 -12.66
C ALA A 102 21.83 -5.34 -12.01
N TYR A 103 21.93 -6.65 -11.76
CA TYR A 103 23.04 -7.31 -11.09
C TYR A 103 23.96 -8.09 -12.04
N THR A 104 23.67 -8.13 -13.34
CA THR A 104 24.47 -8.86 -14.34
C THR A 104 24.81 -7.96 -15.52
N SER A 105 25.79 -8.34 -16.33
CA SER A 105 25.97 -7.67 -17.63
C SER A 105 24.80 -7.96 -18.58
N PRO A 106 24.51 -7.09 -19.57
CA PRO A 106 23.45 -7.34 -20.55
C PRO A 106 23.61 -8.69 -21.27
N HIS A 107 24.85 -9.04 -21.65
CA HIS A 107 25.15 -10.31 -22.30
C HIS A 107 24.85 -11.53 -21.41
N GLU A 108 25.23 -11.47 -20.12
CA GLU A 108 24.93 -12.54 -19.17
C GLU A 108 23.42 -12.69 -18.93
N PHE A 109 22.70 -11.57 -18.88
CA PHE A 109 21.25 -11.56 -18.71
C PHE A 109 20.55 -12.17 -19.92
N ASP A 110 20.90 -11.76 -21.14
CA ASP A 110 20.35 -12.32 -22.38
C ASP A 110 20.62 -13.82 -22.50
N MET A 111 21.85 -14.27 -22.19
CA MET A 111 22.16 -15.69 -22.12
C MET A 111 21.34 -16.42 -21.05
N MET A 112 21.07 -15.78 -19.91
CA MET A 112 20.24 -16.35 -18.86
C MET A 112 18.81 -16.54 -19.33
N LEU A 113 18.22 -15.54 -19.99
CA LEU A 113 16.87 -15.62 -20.57
C LEU A 113 16.78 -16.71 -21.64
N GLY A 114 17.72 -16.72 -22.59
CA GLY A 114 17.76 -17.70 -23.67
C GLY A 114 17.88 -19.14 -23.15
N ASN A 115 18.69 -19.36 -22.11
CA ASN A 115 18.81 -20.67 -21.46
C ASN A 115 17.53 -21.13 -20.76
N LEU A 116 16.64 -20.21 -20.38
CA LEU A 116 15.33 -20.52 -19.81
C LEU A 116 14.23 -20.60 -20.88
N GLY A 117 14.57 -20.37 -22.16
CA GLY A 117 13.62 -20.39 -23.26
C GLY A 117 12.74 -19.14 -23.33
N TYR A 118 13.19 -18.02 -22.74
CA TYR A 118 12.46 -16.75 -22.75
C TYR A 118 13.24 -15.66 -23.47
N ASN A 119 12.52 -14.63 -23.92
CA ASN A 119 13.09 -13.34 -24.25
C ASN A 119 12.54 -12.22 -23.35
N ILE A 120 13.21 -11.06 -23.35
CA ILE A 120 12.84 -9.96 -22.46
C ILE A 120 11.44 -9.39 -22.75
N VAL A 121 10.99 -9.39 -24.01
CA VAL A 121 9.66 -8.89 -24.37
C VAL A 121 8.58 -9.78 -23.77
N GLU A 122 8.76 -11.09 -23.81
CA GLU A 122 7.82 -12.05 -23.19
C GLU A 122 7.77 -11.91 -21.67
N LEU A 123 8.91 -11.72 -21.02
CA LEU A 123 8.98 -11.62 -19.57
C LEU A 123 8.64 -10.23 -19.04
N ARG A 124 8.91 -9.16 -19.78
CA ARG A 124 8.64 -7.78 -19.37
C ARG A 124 7.24 -7.33 -19.79
N ASP A 125 6.89 -7.48 -21.06
CA ASP A 125 5.69 -6.82 -21.64
C ASP A 125 4.42 -7.67 -21.57
N LYS A 126 4.54 -9.01 -21.60
CA LYS A 126 3.35 -9.90 -21.54
C LYS A 126 2.97 -10.31 -20.12
N ARG A 127 3.88 -10.13 -19.16
CA ARG A 127 3.75 -10.65 -17.79
C ARG A 127 3.23 -9.63 -16.81
N TYR A 128 3.55 -8.35 -17.02
CA TYR A 128 3.15 -7.24 -16.17
C TYR A 128 2.28 -6.27 -16.96
N ASP A 129 1.16 -5.85 -16.37
CA ASP A 129 0.30 -4.81 -16.92
C ASP A 129 0.82 -3.40 -16.58
N ALA A 130 1.56 -3.28 -15.48
CA ALA A 130 2.23 -2.04 -15.08
C ALA A 130 3.58 -2.30 -14.44
N VAL A 131 4.52 -1.37 -14.66
CA VAL A 131 5.77 -1.30 -13.92
C VAL A 131 5.80 0.03 -13.18
N ILE A 132 5.72 -0.02 -11.86
CA ILE A 132 5.80 1.15 -10.99
C ILE A 132 7.20 1.16 -10.37
N PHE A 133 8.06 2.02 -10.91
CA PHE A 133 9.43 2.18 -10.47
C PHE A 133 9.54 3.26 -9.40
N LEU A 134 9.96 2.90 -8.20
CA LEU A 134 10.23 3.83 -7.10
C LEU A 134 11.70 4.21 -7.09
N ARG A 135 12.00 5.48 -7.39
CA ARG A 135 13.38 5.98 -7.37
C ARG A 135 13.98 5.91 -5.98
N SER A 136 15.23 5.47 -5.91
CA SER A 136 16.05 5.49 -4.71
C SER A 136 16.23 6.91 -4.17
N VAL A 137 16.11 7.06 -2.84
CA VAL A 137 16.41 8.30 -2.14
C VAL A 137 17.88 8.70 -2.34
N ALA A 138 18.79 7.76 -2.60
CA ALA A 138 20.20 8.06 -2.89
C ALA A 138 20.36 8.99 -4.11
N VAL A 139 19.45 8.90 -5.09
CA VAL A 139 19.51 9.70 -6.33
C VAL A 139 19.03 11.12 -6.10
N ASP A 140 17.89 11.28 -5.41
CA ASP A 140 17.21 12.57 -5.30
C ASP A 140 17.58 13.32 -4.00
N ALA A 141 18.02 12.61 -2.96
CA ALA A 141 18.34 13.15 -1.63
C ALA A 141 19.45 12.33 -0.91
N PRO A 142 20.71 12.38 -1.39
CA PRO A 142 21.81 11.55 -0.89
C PRO A 142 22.12 11.75 0.60
N ASP A 143 21.91 12.95 1.14
CA ASP A 143 22.08 13.24 2.57
C ASP A 143 21.07 12.46 3.43
N VAL A 144 19.81 12.40 2.98
CA VAL A 144 18.72 11.66 3.64
C VAL A 144 19.00 10.15 3.59
N TYR A 145 19.49 9.66 2.45
CA TYR A 145 19.90 8.26 2.29
C TYR A 145 20.98 7.87 3.32
N THR A 146 21.98 8.73 3.50
CA THR A 146 23.08 8.50 4.45
C THR A 146 22.56 8.41 5.90
N CYS A 147 21.64 9.29 6.30
CA CYS A 147 21.03 9.24 7.63
C CYS A 147 20.18 7.98 7.88
N LEU A 148 19.50 7.47 6.85
CA LEU A 148 18.69 6.23 6.92
C LEU A 148 19.56 4.96 6.92
N ASN A 149 20.82 5.04 6.46
CA ASN A 149 21.69 3.88 6.21
C ASN A 149 22.37 3.31 7.46
N ASN A 150 22.42 4.06 8.55
CA ASN A 150 23.40 3.89 9.63
C ASN A 150 23.40 2.55 10.41
N ASN A 151 22.48 1.61 10.18
CA ASN A 151 22.46 0.35 10.97
C ASN A 151 22.11 -0.95 10.24
N ALA A 152 21.82 -0.98 8.93
CA ALA A 152 21.32 -2.22 8.31
C ALA A 152 21.72 -2.51 6.86
N ARG A 153 22.41 -1.59 6.17
CA ARG A 153 22.56 -1.64 4.70
C ARG A 153 24.02 -1.55 4.27
N ARG A 154 24.31 -2.16 3.12
CA ARG A 154 25.69 -2.42 2.67
C ARG A 154 26.16 -1.51 1.54
N GLU A 155 25.24 -0.91 0.78
CA GLU A 155 25.59 -0.12 -0.41
C GLU A 155 25.95 1.34 -0.07
N SER A 156 26.99 1.86 -0.72
CA SER A 156 27.29 3.30 -0.75
C SER A 156 26.20 4.08 -1.50
N VAL A 157 26.21 5.41 -1.38
CA VAL A 157 25.31 6.28 -2.15
C VAL A 157 25.52 6.06 -3.66
N GLU A 158 26.77 6.01 -4.11
CA GLU A 158 27.13 5.80 -5.52
C GLU A 158 26.69 4.42 -6.03
N GLU A 159 26.86 3.38 -5.22
CA GLU A 159 26.41 2.02 -5.54
C GLU A 159 24.89 1.96 -5.64
N ALA A 160 24.17 2.61 -4.71
CA ALA A 160 22.72 2.69 -4.71
C ALA A 160 22.18 3.46 -5.93
N CYS A 161 22.83 4.56 -6.33
CA CYS A 161 22.49 5.31 -7.54
C CYS A 161 22.73 4.48 -8.81
N THR A 162 23.86 3.77 -8.87
CA THR A 162 24.19 2.90 -10.00
C THR A 162 23.18 1.77 -10.14
N LEU A 163 22.80 1.15 -9.02
CA LEU A 163 21.81 0.07 -9.00
C LEU A 163 20.41 0.57 -9.38
N ASP A 164 20.01 1.76 -8.91
CA ASP A 164 18.74 2.40 -9.32
C ASP A 164 18.70 2.61 -10.84
N ALA A 165 19.75 3.20 -11.41
CA ALA A 165 19.85 3.45 -12.85
C ALA A 165 19.78 2.16 -13.68
N ARG A 166 20.55 1.13 -13.30
CA ARG A 166 20.52 -0.17 -13.99
C ARG A 166 19.17 -0.88 -13.88
N THR A 167 18.51 -0.78 -12.72
CA THR A 167 17.18 -1.34 -12.52
C THR A 167 16.18 -0.62 -13.44
N LEU A 168 16.23 0.70 -13.51
CA LEU A 168 15.35 1.46 -14.40
C LEU A 168 15.59 1.13 -15.87
N GLU A 169 16.85 1.01 -16.27
CA GLU A 169 17.25 0.62 -17.62
C GLU A 169 16.66 -0.75 -18.01
N ALA A 170 16.72 -1.73 -17.11
CA ALA A 170 16.16 -3.07 -17.34
C ALA A 170 14.64 -3.06 -17.62
N TRP A 171 13.92 -2.13 -17.00
CA TRP A 171 12.48 -1.96 -17.20
C TRP A 171 12.13 -0.98 -18.34
N THR A 172 13.10 -0.22 -18.84
CA THR A 172 12.89 0.75 -19.91
C THR A 172 12.44 0.06 -21.19
N GLY A 173 11.39 0.58 -21.80
CA GLY A 173 10.73 -0.01 -22.97
C GLY A 173 9.40 -0.71 -22.67
N HIS A 174 9.06 -0.94 -21.39
CA HIS A 174 7.71 -1.41 -21.02
C HIS A 174 6.66 -0.30 -21.29
N PRO A 175 5.52 -0.60 -21.95
CA PRO A 175 4.54 0.41 -22.36
C PRO A 175 3.88 1.17 -21.20
N HIS A 176 3.78 0.51 -20.03
CA HIS A 176 3.17 1.06 -18.82
C HIS A 176 4.20 1.23 -17.69
N LEU A 177 5.42 1.64 -18.02
CA LEU A 177 6.41 2.07 -17.03
C LEU A 177 6.03 3.45 -16.46
N ARG A 178 6.05 3.56 -15.13
CA ARG A 178 5.84 4.81 -14.39
C ARG A 178 6.94 4.97 -13.35
N VAL A 179 7.65 6.08 -13.41
CA VAL A 179 8.74 6.42 -12.49
C VAL A 179 8.21 7.39 -11.45
N ILE A 180 8.35 7.03 -10.18
CA ILE A 180 7.94 7.84 -9.03
C ILE A 180 9.20 8.27 -8.28
N ASP A 181 9.57 9.54 -8.46
CA ASP A 181 10.72 10.19 -7.82
C ASP A 181 10.44 10.57 -6.34
N ASN A 182 11.45 11.11 -5.66
CA ASN A 182 11.33 11.59 -4.28
C ASN A 182 11.15 13.12 -4.20
N SER A 183 10.57 13.74 -5.24
CA SER A 183 10.30 15.19 -5.25
C SER A 183 9.24 15.62 -4.22
N THR A 184 8.47 14.67 -3.71
CA THR A 184 7.40 14.87 -2.73
C THR A 184 7.63 14.04 -1.46
N GLY A 185 6.82 14.27 -0.43
CA GLY A 185 6.75 13.40 0.74
C GLY A 185 6.30 11.98 0.40
N ILE A 186 6.40 11.08 1.37
CA ILE A 186 6.01 9.67 1.20
C ILE A 186 4.50 9.52 0.95
N GLU A 187 3.69 10.40 1.51
CA GLU A 187 2.23 10.44 1.35
C GLU A 187 1.85 10.74 -0.11
N GLU A 188 2.36 11.82 -0.69
CA GLU A 188 2.08 12.15 -2.09
C GLU A 188 2.78 11.16 -3.05
N LYS A 189 3.88 10.54 -2.63
CA LYS A 189 4.51 9.44 -3.36
C LYS A 189 3.57 8.24 -3.43
N CYS A 190 2.96 7.86 -2.32
CA CYS A 190 1.94 6.81 -2.22
C CYS A 190 0.71 7.16 -3.09
N ALA A 191 0.23 8.41 -3.05
CA ALA A 191 -0.87 8.86 -3.90
C ALA A 191 -0.56 8.74 -5.40
N ARG A 192 0.63 9.16 -5.84
CA ARG A 192 1.09 8.99 -7.23
C ARG A 192 1.19 7.52 -7.66
N VAL A 193 1.59 6.64 -6.74
CA VAL A 193 1.63 5.18 -6.98
C VAL A 193 0.21 4.63 -7.14
N LEU A 194 -0.71 4.98 -6.25
CA LEU A 194 -2.12 4.58 -6.35
C LEU A 194 -2.74 5.08 -7.64
N GLN A 195 -2.50 6.34 -8.01
CA GLN A 195 -2.97 6.90 -9.28
C GLN A 195 -2.45 6.10 -10.49
N SER A 196 -1.17 5.73 -10.47
CA SER A 196 -0.57 4.86 -11.48
C SER A 196 -1.24 3.48 -11.55
N ALA A 197 -1.49 2.86 -10.40
CA ALA A 197 -2.16 1.56 -10.33
C ALA A 197 -3.61 1.63 -10.82
N CYS A 198 -4.40 2.59 -10.31
CA CYS A 198 -5.79 2.80 -10.70
C CYS A 198 -5.94 3.01 -12.21
N ARG A 199 -5.05 3.81 -12.83
CA ARG A 199 -5.04 4.03 -14.28
C ARG A 199 -4.89 2.74 -15.07
N VAL A 200 -4.03 1.82 -14.64
CA VAL A 200 -3.83 0.53 -15.32
C VAL A 200 -4.98 -0.43 -15.04
N LEU A 201 -5.53 -0.39 -13.83
CA LEU A 201 -6.70 -1.17 -13.44
C LEU A 201 -8.01 -0.64 -14.07
N GLY A 202 -7.96 0.48 -14.79
CA GLY A 202 -9.12 1.09 -15.44
C GLY A 202 -10.16 1.63 -14.46
N ILE A 203 -9.72 2.01 -13.25
CA ILE A 203 -10.58 2.58 -12.21
C ILE A 203 -10.17 4.03 -11.90
N PRO A 204 -11.09 4.89 -11.45
CA PRO A 204 -10.75 6.23 -10.99
C PRO A 204 -9.73 6.20 -9.85
N ALA A 205 -8.74 7.11 -9.87
CA ALA A 205 -7.74 7.24 -8.82
C ALA A 205 -8.28 8.15 -7.70
N PRO A 206 -8.33 7.71 -6.43
CA PRO A 206 -8.64 8.58 -5.30
C PRO A 206 -7.66 9.75 -5.24
N LEU A 207 -8.15 10.98 -5.12
CA LEU A 207 -7.39 12.06 -4.49
C LEU A 207 -7.69 12.00 -2.99
N GLU A 208 -6.81 12.57 -2.17
CA GLU A 208 -7.05 12.71 -0.74
C GLU A 208 -7.91 13.94 -0.45
N ILE A 209 -9.07 14.04 -1.11
CA ILE A 209 -10.10 15.01 -0.72
C ILE A 209 -11.19 14.20 -0.04
N GLU A 210 -11.04 14.02 1.26
CA GLU A 210 -12.04 13.37 2.09
C GLU A 210 -13.15 14.37 2.43
N ARG A 211 -14.39 14.00 2.17
CA ARG A 211 -15.56 14.70 2.71
C ARG A 211 -16.13 13.89 3.86
N LYS A 212 -16.50 14.56 4.94
CA LYS A 212 -16.98 13.93 6.17
C LYS A 212 -18.31 14.50 6.59
N TYR A 213 -19.26 13.63 6.90
CA TYR A 213 -20.58 14.01 7.35
C TYR A 213 -20.93 13.31 8.65
N LEU A 214 -21.45 14.07 9.61
CA LEU A 214 -22.15 13.53 10.75
C LEU A 214 -23.51 13.03 10.29
N VAL A 215 -23.84 11.78 10.63
CA VAL A 215 -25.11 11.14 10.27
C VAL A 215 -25.99 11.05 11.51
N SER A 216 -27.07 11.83 11.54
CA SER A 216 -27.98 11.89 12.69
C SER A 216 -28.93 10.70 12.78
N GLN A 217 -29.32 10.12 11.64
CA GLN A 217 -30.13 8.90 11.55
C GLN A 217 -29.68 8.06 10.35
N CYS A 218 -29.55 6.75 10.54
CA CYS A 218 -29.19 5.82 9.47
C CYS A 218 -29.82 4.45 9.73
N ASP A 219 -30.69 4.01 8.83
CA ASP A 219 -31.10 2.60 8.76
C ASP A 219 -30.11 1.83 7.90
N LEU A 220 -29.29 0.99 8.55
CA LEU A 220 -28.27 0.18 7.89
C LEU A 220 -28.85 -0.81 6.86
N ASN A 221 -30.15 -1.11 6.91
CA ASN A 221 -30.80 -1.97 5.92
C ASN A 221 -31.00 -1.28 4.56
N LEU A 222 -30.97 0.06 4.53
CA LEU A 222 -31.09 0.86 3.31
C LEU A 222 -29.76 0.99 2.55
N LEU A 223 -28.65 0.52 3.11
CA LEU A 223 -27.35 0.56 2.45
C LEU A 223 -27.37 -0.26 1.14
N PRO A 224 -26.83 0.31 0.03
CA PRO A 224 -26.83 -0.38 -1.25
C PRO A 224 -25.92 -1.61 -1.20
N ARG A 225 -26.40 -2.73 -1.75
CA ARG A 225 -25.66 -3.99 -1.78
C ARG A 225 -24.77 -4.06 -3.04
N PRO A 226 -23.57 -4.65 -2.96
CA PRO A 226 -22.99 -5.30 -1.79
C PRO A 226 -22.45 -4.31 -0.73
N VAL A 227 -22.55 -4.69 0.54
CA VAL A 227 -21.95 -3.96 1.67
C VAL A 227 -20.89 -4.84 2.29
N GLN A 228 -19.68 -4.31 2.48
CA GLN A 228 -18.64 -4.97 3.26
C GLN A 228 -18.59 -4.39 4.68
N GLN A 229 -18.38 -5.25 5.67
CA GLN A 229 -18.29 -4.87 7.07
C GLN A 229 -16.87 -5.11 7.58
N VAL A 230 -16.29 -4.08 8.20
CA VAL A 230 -14.97 -4.16 8.82
C VAL A 230 -15.05 -3.69 10.25
N ASN A 231 -14.64 -4.54 11.19
CA ASN A 231 -14.49 -4.18 12.59
C ASN A 231 -13.17 -3.45 12.78
N ILE A 232 -13.19 -2.26 13.37
CA ILE A 232 -11.99 -1.45 13.58
C ILE A 232 -11.86 -1.12 15.06
N VAL A 233 -10.73 -1.51 15.64
CA VAL A 233 -10.34 -1.13 17.00
C VAL A 233 -9.05 -0.33 16.92
N GLN A 234 -8.99 0.82 17.60
CA GLN A 234 -7.83 1.70 17.56
C GLN A 234 -7.48 2.22 18.95
N TYR A 235 -6.18 2.28 19.23
CA TYR A 235 -5.59 2.87 20.43
C TYR A 235 -4.51 3.87 20.05
N TYR A 236 -4.42 4.97 20.79
CA TYR A 236 -3.28 5.87 20.74
C TYR A 236 -2.23 5.42 21.77
N LEU A 237 -0.95 5.58 21.44
CA LEU A 237 0.17 5.18 22.27
C LEU A 237 0.92 6.40 22.80
N GLN A 238 1.62 6.22 23.91
CA GLN A 238 2.53 7.22 24.43
C GLN A 238 3.69 7.39 23.44
N SER A 239 3.75 8.56 22.80
CA SER A 239 4.83 8.92 21.90
C SER A 239 6.10 9.27 22.69
N GLU A 240 7.26 8.83 22.18
CA GLU A 240 8.57 9.19 22.76
C GLU A 240 8.99 10.62 22.41
N LYS A 241 8.41 11.20 21.35
CA LYS A 241 8.71 12.56 20.89
C LYS A 241 7.50 13.46 21.07
N GLU A 242 7.74 14.64 21.65
CA GLU A 242 6.72 15.65 21.85
C GLU A 242 6.18 16.15 20.49
N GLY A 243 4.85 16.12 20.33
CA GLY A 243 4.17 16.51 19.09
C GLY A 243 3.90 15.36 18.11
N ASP A 244 4.59 14.23 18.24
CA ASP A 244 4.32 13.03 17.45
C ASP A 244 3.08 12.30 17.99
N VAL A 245 2.29 11.72 17.09
CA VAL A 245 1.08 10.95 17.43
C VAL A 245 1.26 9.50 16.97
N GLU A 246 1.33 8.58 17.92
CA GLU A 246 1.48 7.14 17.66
C GLU A 246 0.14 6.43 17.89
N ARG A 247 -0.25 5.50 17.01
CA ARG A 247 -1.46 4.69 17.16
C ARG A 247 -1.27 3.27 16.63
N ILE A 248 -2.03 2.34 17.19
CA ILE A 248 -2.24 1.00 16.63
C ILE A 248 -3.69 0.79 16.23
N ARG A 249 -3.90 0.05 15.14
CA ARG A 249 -5.23 -0.29 14.61
C ARG A 249 -5.32 -1.77 14.31
N ALA A 250 -6.35 -2.43 14.82
CA ALA A 250 -6.77 -3.75 14.37
C ALA A 250 -7.98 -3.59 13.42
N ARG A 251 -7.90 -4.19 12.23
CA ARG A 251 -9.02 -4.30 11.27
C ARG A 251 -9.39 -5.78 11.14
N GLY A 252 -10.65 -6.11 11.34
CA GLY A 252 -11.17 -7.49 11.29
C GLY A 252 -12.32 -7.65 10.30
N GLN A 253 -12.24 -8.68 9.45
CA GLN A 253 -13.28 -9.04 8.48
C GLN A 253 -13.28 -10.56 8.27
N SER A 254 -14.46 -11.17 8.21
CA SER A 254 -14.63 -12.61 7.90
C SER A 254 -13.75 -13.57 8.73
N GLY A 255 -13.50 -13.24 10.01
CA GLY A 255 -12.67 -14.02 10.93
C GLY A 255 -11.15 -13.75 10.85
N GLY A 256 -10.68 -13.05 9.81
CA GLY A 256 -9.30 -12.59 9.69
C GLY A 256 -9.09 -11.23 10.35
N HIS A 257 -7.89 -11.00 10.90
CA HIS A 257 -7.49 -9.71 11.47
C HIS A 257 -6.16 -9.26 10.87
N THR A 258 -6.06 -7.98 10.51
CA THR A 258 -4.82 -7.30 10.17
C THR A 258 -4.56 -6.19 11.19
N TYR A 259 -3.28 -5.93 11.46
CA TYR A 259 -2.85 -4.99 12.48
C TYR A 259 -1.89 -3.97 11.88
N TYR A 260 -2.01 -2.73 12.29
CA TYR A 260 -1.23 -1.61 11.77
C TYR A 260 -0.69 -0.76 12.92
N HIS A 261 0.50 -0.21 12.70
CA HIS A 261 1.12 0.78 13.55
C HIS A 261 1.38 2.05 12.74
N THR A 262 0.84 3.18 13.20
CA THR A 262 0.98 4.47 12.54
C THR A 262 1.71 5.46 13.46
N ILE A 263 2.68 6.19 12.93
CA ILE A 263 3.33 7.32 13.61
C ILE A 263 3.14 8.55 12.73
N LYS A 264 2.41 9.57 13.22
CA LYS A 264 2.33 10.90 12.60
C LYS A 264 3.35 11.80 13.27
N GLN A 265 4.44 12.09 12.59
CA GLN A 265 5.52 12.92 13.10
C GLN A 265 5.28 14.39 12.80
N PHE A 266 5.52 15.27 13.78
CA PHE A 266 5.48 16.71 13.53
C PHE A 266 6.76 17.14 12.81
N VAL A 267 6.63 17.78 11.65
CA VAL A 267 7.78 18.32 10.89
C VAL A 267 7.82 19.84 11.01
N ARG A 268 6.71 20.52 10.69
CA ARG A 268 6.54 21.99 10.81
C ARG A 268 5.05 22.33 10.79
N PRO A 269 4.63 23.57 11.10
CA PRO A 269 3.21 23.95 11.05
C PRO A 269 2.57 23.60 9.70
N GLY A 270 1.46 22.88 9.72
CA GLY A 270 0.75 22.42 8.51
C GLY A 270 1.37 21.20 7.80
N VAL A 271 2.53 20.69 8.24
CA VAL A 271 3.18 19.52 7.63
C VAL A 271 3.51 18.48 8.69
N ARG A 272 2.91 17.29 8.52
CA ARG A 272 3.19 16.10 9.31
C ARG A 272 3.68 15.00 8.37
N ASN A 273 4.41 14.04 8.92
CA ASN A 273 4.86 12.86 8.19
C ASN A 273 4.21 11.62 8.81
N GLU A 274 3.28 10.98 8.12
CA GLU A 274 2.60 9.76 8.56
C GLU A 274 3.31 8.52 8.03
N VAL A 275 3.81 7.69 8.95
CA VAL A 275 4.40 6.39 8.63
C VAL A 275 3.49 5.31 9.18
N GLU A 276 2.84 4.55 8.30
CA GLU A 276 2.05 3.37 8.66
C GLU A 276 2.74 2.09 8.21
N ARG A 277 2.82 1.10 9.10
CA ARG A 277 3.32 -0.24 8.80
C ARG A 277 2.34 -1.31 9.27
N GLN A 278 2.20 -2.37 8.49
CA GLN A 278 1.55 -3.59 8.97
C GLN A 278 2.44 -4.23 10.05
N ILE A 279 1.82 -4.71 11.11
CA ILE A 279 2.49 -5.39 12.22
C ILE A 279 1.87 -6.76 12.45
N THR A 280 2.62 -7.63 13.10
CA THR A 280 2.11 -8.94 13.55
C THR A 280 1.13 -8.78 14.70
N ARG A 281 0.36 -9.85 14.98
CA ARG A 281 -0.52 -9.91 16.15
C ARG A 281 0.25 -9.70 17.46
N ASP A 282 1.43 -10.30 17.58
CA ASP A 282 2.23 -10.23 18.81
C ASP A 282 2.84 -8.84 19.02
N GLU A 283 3.30 -8.20 17.94
CA GLU A 283 3.70 -6.79 17.98
C GLU A 283 2.53 -5.90 18.41
N TYR A 284 1.32 -6.10 17.88
CA TYR A 284 0.13 -5.33 18.24
C TYR A 284 -0.15 -5.40 19.74
N PHE A 285 -0.14 -6.60 20.33
CA PHE A 285 -0.35 -6.77 21.78
C PHE A 285 0.82 -6.24 22.62
N THR A 286 2.03 -6.20 22.05
CA THR A 286 3.18 -5.57 22.70
C THR A 286 3.02 -4.05 22.73
N PHE A 287 2.66 -3.43 21.61
CA PHE A 287 2.38 -1.99 21.52
C PHE A 287 1.20 -1.57 22.39
N LEU A 288 0.16 -2.40 22.48
CA LEU A 288 -1.02 -2.11 23.30
C LEU A 288 -0.69 -1.87 24.78
N LYS A 289 0.42 -2.43 25.28
CA LYS A 289 0.91 -2.17 26.65
C LYS A 289 1.38 -0.73 26.88
N ARG A 290 1.67 0.01 25.80
CA ARG A 290 2.05 1.44 25.80
C ARG A 290 0.88 2.36 25.47
N ALA A 291 -0.37 1.86 25.54
CA ALA A 291 -1.54 2.68 25.27
C ALA A 291 -1.55 3.93 26.17
N ASP A 292 -1.77 5.09 25.57
CA ASP A 292 -1.80 6.35 26.31
C ASP A 292 -3.13 6.49 27.05
N PRO A 293 -3.13 6.61 28.38
CA PRO A 293 -4.36 6.72 29.16
C PRO A 293 -5.15 8.00 28.90
N SER A 294 -4.54 9.02 28.27
CA SER A 294 -5.20 10.28 27.88
C SER A 294 -6.16 10.10 26.70
N PHE A 295 -6.20 8.90 26.10
CA PHE A 295 -7.06 8.56 24.97
C PHE A 295 -7.83 7.27 25.23
N GLY A 296 -9.13 7.31 24.93
CA GLY A 296 -9.99 6.14 25.01
C GLY A 296 -9.88 5.26 23.76
N LYS A 297 -10.24 3.99 23.90
CA LYS A 297 -10.34 3.03 22.79
C LYS A 297 -11.40 3.48 21.79
N ILE A 298 -11.05 3.62 20.52
CA ILE A 298 -12.05 3.70 19.44
C ILE A 298 -12.44 2.28 19.04
N ASP A 299 -13.74 2.03 18.97
CA ASP A 299 -14.33 0.76 18.54
C ASP A 299 -15.48 1.07 17.59
N LYS A 300 -15.38 0.66 16.33
CA LYS A 300 -16.37 0.98 15.30
C LYS A 300 -16.54 -0.16 14.30
N THR A 301 -17.73 -0.21 13.71
CA THR A 301 -18.00 -1.01 12.51
C THR A 301 -18.04 -0.07 11.32
N ARG A 302 -17.16 -0.31 10.33
CA ARG A 302 -17.19 0.40 9.05
C ARG A 302 -18.00 -0.41 8.05
N TYR A 303 -18.99 0.24 7.44
CA TYR A 303 -19.79 -0.28 6.35
C TYR A 303 -19.31 0.37 5.05
N CYS A 304 -18.69 -0.42 4.19
CA CYS A 304 -18.18 0.03 2.90
C CYS A 304 -19.20 -0.31 1.81
N PHE A 305 -19.62 0.67 1.02
CA PHE A 305 -20.61 0.49 -0.04
C PHE A 305 -20.37 1.46 -1.19
N VAL A 306 -21.00 1.17 -2.33
CA VAL A 306 -20.93 2.02 -3.52
C VAL A 306 -22.31 2.62 -3.80
N TRP A 307 -22.36 3.93 -4.04
CA TRP A 307 -23.57 4.66 -4.45
C TRP A 307 -23.25 5.56 -5.64
N GLU A 308 -23.99 5.45 -6.74
CA GLU A 308 -23.76 6.23 -7.97
C GLU A 308 -22.28 6.23 -8.41
N ASN A 309 -21.66 5.03 -8.41
CA ASN A 309 -20.23 4.81 -8.71
C ASN A 309 -19.22 5.46 -7.75
N GLN A 310 -19.66 5.95 -6.59
CA GLN A 310 -18.80 6.53 -5.56
C GLN A 310 -18.68 5.58 -4.37
N TYR A 311 -17.49 5.48 -3.81
CA TYR A 311 -17.23 4.63 -2.64
C TYR A 311 -17.40 5.43 -1.35
N PHE A 312 -18.21 4.87 -0.44
CA PHE A 312 -18.51 5.46 0.84
C PHE A 312 -18.10 4.53 1.98
N GLU A 313 -17.64 5.15 3.06
CA GLU A 313 -17.35 4.50 4.33
C GLU A 313 -18.27 5.07 5.40
N LEU A 314 -19.22 4.27 5.87
CA LEU A 314 -20.08 4.63 6.99
C LEU A 314 -19.55 3.98 8.26
N ASP A 315 -18.99 4.79 9.15
CA ASP A 315 -18.51 4.37 10.46
C ASP A 315 -19.59 4.49 11.51
N SER A 316 -20.04 3.36 12.05
CA SER A 316 -20.88 3.32 13.25
C SER A 316 -20.03 3.01 14.46
N PHE A 317 -19.88 4.00 15.35
CA PHE A 317 -19.05 3.87 16.54
C PHE A 317 -19.80 3.12 17.65
N ARG A 318 -19.18 2.07 18.16
CA ARG A 318 -19.55 1.41 19.41
C ARG A 318 -18.96 2.13 20.62
N ASN A 319 -17.79 2.76 20.43
CA ASN A 319 -17.18 3.66 21.41
C ASN A 319 -16.57 4.90 20.71
N PRO A 320 -17.10 6.11 20.93
CA PRO A 320 -18.30 6.40 21.74
C PRO A 320 -19.59 5.91 21.06
N PRO A 321 -20.57 5.40 21.81
CA PRO A 321 -21.83 4.95 21.21
C PRO A 321 -22.64 6.13 20.65
N GLY A 322 -23.35 5.89 19.56
CA GLY A 322 -24.26 6.88 18.96
C GLY A 322 -23.62 7.86 17.97
N LEU A 323 -22.29 7.83 17.80
CA LEU A 323 -21.62 8.56 16.74
C LEU A 323 -21.65 7.75 15.44
N THR A 324 -22.12 8.37 14.36
CA THR A 324 -22.05 7.79 13.00
C THR A 324 -21.47 8.82 12.04
N LEU A 325 -20.44 8.44 11.30
CA LEU A 325 -19.77 9.30 10.32
C LEU A 325 -19.83 8.66 8.94
N LEU A 326 -20.15 9.45 7.93
CA LEU A 326 -20.04 9.08 6.53
C LEU A 326 -18.81 9.78 5.95
N GLU A 327 -17.89 9.00 5.41
CA GLU A 327 -16.69 9.47 4.73
C GLU A 327 -16.79 9.07 3.25
N LEU A 328 -16.36 9.97 2.35
CA LEU A 328 -16.06 9.63 0.96
C LEU A 328 -14.75 10.26 0.53
N GLU A 329 -13.96 9.52 -0.23
CA GLU A 329 -12.73 10.01 -0.86
C GLU A 329 -13.07 10.47 -2.29
N LEU A 330 -12.78 11.73 -2.60
CA LEU A 330 -12.99 12.32 -3.93
C LEU A 330 -11.72 12.24 -4.76
N THR A 331 -11.86 12.20 -6.08
CA THR A 331 -10.77 12.11 -7.05
C THR A 331 -10.32 13.45 -7.61
N GLU A 332 -11.04 14.55 -7.39
CA GLU A 332 -10.75 15.94 -7.78
C GLU A 332 -11.38 16.93 -6.78
N GLU A 333 -10.78 18.11 -6.55
CA GLU A 333 -11.32 19.13 -5.62
C GLU A 333 -12.69 19.64 -6.04
N HIS A 334 -12.97 19.56 -7.34
CA HIS A 334 -14.23 19.96 -7.96
C HIS A 334 -15.08 18.75 -8.40
N ASP A 335 -14.76 17.55 -7.91
CA ASP A 335 -15.58 16.38 -8.22
C ASP A 335 -17.02 16.63 -7.78
N LYS A 336 -17.93 16.45 -8.74
CA LYS A 336 -19.35 16.41 -8.44
C LYS A 336 -19.63 15.06 -7.83
N PHE A 337 -19.93 15.07 -6.54
CA PHE A 337 -20.37 13.88 -5.82
C PHE A 337 -21.87 13.96 -5.57
N THR A 338 -22.50 12.78 -5.48
CA THR A 338 -23.91 12.63 -5.13
C THR A 338 -23.98 11.88 -3.82
N LEU A 339 -24.52 12.54 -2.78
CA LEU A 339 -24.76 11.92 -1.49
C LEU A 339 -25.90 10.91 -1.60
N PRO A 340 -25.90 9.82 -0.81
CA PRO A 340 -26.99 8.86 -0.86
C PRO A 340 -28.32 9.48 -0.44
N ASP A 341 -29.34 9.39 -1.29
CA ASP A 341 -30.66 10.04 -1.08
C ASP A 341 -31.27 9.65 0.27
N PHE A 342 -31.10 8.40 0.69
CA PHE A 342 -31.60 7.87 1.95
C PHE A 342 -30.90 8.45 3.19
N LEU A 343 -29.75 9.12 3.03
CA LEU A 343 -29.05 9.81 4.10
C LEU A 343 -29.19 11.33 4.02
N GLN A 344 -29.50 11.90 2.86
CA GLN A 344 -29.34 13.34 2.60
C GLN A 344 -30.05 14.26 3.61
N GLY A 345 -31.21 13.86 4.14
CA GLY A 345 -31.94 14.61 5.19
C GLY A 345 -31.32 14.54 6.60
N TYR A 346 -30.26 13.75 6.78
CA TYR A 346 -29.65 13.43 8.07
C TYR A 346 -28.17 13.80 8.16
N LEU A 347 -27.59 14.38 7.10
CA LEU A 347 -26.17 14.70 6.99
C LEU A 347 -25.89 16.14 7.42
N THR A 348 -24.88 16.30 8.26
CA THR A 348 -24.25 17.59 8.56
C THR A 348 -22.79 17.52 8.11
N ASP A 349 -22.34 18.44 7.25
CA ASP A 349 -20.93 18.51 6.84
C ASP A 349 -20.05 18.88 8.02
N VAL A 350 -19.07 18.02 8.31
CA VAL A 350 -18.09 18.17 9.39
C VAL A 350 -16.67 17.96 8.85
N THR A 351 -16.46 18.15 7.55
CA THR A 351 -15.17 17.91 6.87
C THR A 351 -14.02 18.67 7.55
N ASP A 352 -14.24 19.95 7.85
CA ASP A 352 -13.22 20.83 8.44
C ASP A 352 -13.35 20.95 9.97
N ASP A 353 -14.24 20.19 10.61
CA ASP A 353 -14.43 20.24 12.07
C ASP A 353 -13.50 19.24 12.77
N PRO A 354 -12.45 19.73 13.47
CA PRO A 354 -11.46 18.86 14.12
C PRO A 354 -12.07 17.98 15.22
N GLN A 355 -13.24 18.35 15.79
CA GLN A 355 -13.90 17.57 16.82
C GLN A 355 -14.28 16.16 16.32
N PHE A 356 -14.56 16.01 15.02
CA PHE A 356 -14.91 14.73 14.40
C PHE A 356 -13.70 13.96 13.88
N SER A 357 -12.48 14.43 14.15
CA SER A 357 -11.28 13.64 13.92
C SER A 357 -11.20 12.46 14.91
N ASN A 358 -10.67 11.31 14.47
CA ASN A 358 -10.46 10.16 15.35
C ASN A 358 -9.57 10.51 16.58
N TYR A 359 -8.68 11.48 16.44
CA TYR A 359 -7.83 11.93 17.55
C TYR A 359 -8.65 12.61 18.65
N GLU A 360 -9.49 13.58 18.27
CA GLU A 360 -10.36 14.31 19.20
C GLU A 360 -11.48 13.43 19.76
N ILE A 361 -12.01 12.50 18.96
CA ILE A 361 -12.95 11.48 19.43
C ILE A 361 -12.29 10.64 20.53
N ALA A 362 -11.10 10.09 20.30
CA ALA A 362 -10.41 9.27 21.31
C ALA A 362 -10.09 10.06 22.58
N ARG A 363 -9.65 11.31 22.47
CA ARG A 363 -9.39 12.17 23.64
C ARG A 363 -10.65 12.38 24.48
N ARG A 364 -11.79 12.62 23.83
CA ARG A 364 -13.10 12.78 24.51
C ARG A 364 -13.62 11.50 25.16
N ILE A 365 -13.28 10.32 24.64
CA ILE A 365 -13.66 9.05 25.29
C ILE A 365 -12.94 8.87 26.64
N ALA A 366 -11.71 9.37 26.77
CA ALA A 366 -10.93 9.27 28.02
C ALA A 366 -11.22 10.40 29.02
N SER A 367 -11.79 11.50 28.56
CA SER A 367 -12.24 12.62 29.41
C SER A 367 -13.56 12.28 30.08
#